data_AF-A0A3N4JX86-F1
#
_entry.id   AF-A0A3N4JX86-F1
#
_cell.length_a   1.000
_cell.length_b   1.000
_cell.length_c   1.000
_cell.angle_alpha   90.00
_cell.angle_beta   90.00
_cell.angle_gamma   90.00
#
_symmetry.space_group_name_H-M   'P 1'
#
loop_
_entity.id
_entity.type
_entity.pdbx_description
1 polymer ?
#
loop_
_entity_poly.entity_id
_entity_poly.type
_entity_poly.pdbx_seq_one_letter_code
_entity_poly.pdbx_strand_id
1 'polypeptide(L)' 'LSSQPDFQTQKCQLQESIKGVGHQVIFYPVSHCELNFIEYFWGCAKVYTRVHCKY' A
#
# COMPACT_ATOMS: atom_id res chain seq x y z
N LEU A 1 -3.22 -2.52 26.14
CA LEU A 1 -3.81 -3.45 25.15
C LEU A 1 -2.85 -3.68 23.99
N SER A 2 -2.41 -2.66 23.24
CA SER A 2 -1.49 -2.85 22.08
C SER A 2 -0.11 -3.45 22.40
N SER A 3 0.38 -3.33 23.64
CA SER A 3 1.70 -3.85 24.04
C SER A 3 1.68 -5.29 24.55
N GLN A 4 0.54 -5.99 24.53
CA GLN A 4 0.52 -7.39 24.94
C GLN A 4 1.20 -8.26 23.86
N PRO A 5 1.93 -9.31 24.27
CA PRO A 5 2.77 -10.09 23.36
C PRO A 5 1.96 -10.82 22.28
N ASP A 6 0.74 -11.24 22.57
CA ASP A 6 -0.18 -11.85 21.61
C ASP A 6 -0.51 -10.90 20.44
N PHE A 7 -0.81 -9.62 20.73
CA PHE A 7 -1.05 -8.62 19.68
C PHE A 7 0.21 -8.28 18.86
N GLN A 8 1.39 -8.34 19.48
CA GLN A 8 2.66 -8.11 18.77
C GLN A 8 3.05 -9.30 17.88
N THR A 9 2.63 -10.51 18.24
CA THR A 9 2.98 -11.74 17.51
C THR A 9 1.95 -12.08 16.42
N GLN A 10 0.71 -11.59 16.54
CA GLN A 10 -0.35 -11.82 15.58
C GLN A 10 -0.08 -11.07 14.27
N LYS A 11 -0.02 -11.83 13.16
CA LYS A 11 0.09 -11.25 11.82
C LYS A 11 -1.25 -10.68 11.39
N CYS A 12 -1.21 -9.66 10.53
CA CYS A 12 -2.42 -9.07 9.98
C CYS A 12 -3.13 -10.09 9.07
N GLN A 13 -4.44 -10.28 9.24
CA GLN A 13 -5.23 -11.24 8.46
C GLN A 13 -5.07 -11.03 6.94
N LEU A 14 -4.97 -9.77 6.51
CA LEU A 14 -4.75 -9.42 5.12
C LEU A 14 -3.37 -9.89 4.63
N GLN A 15 -2.34 -9.74 5.48
CA GLN A 15 -1.00 -10.22 5.18
C GLN A 15 -0.97 -11.75 5.06
N GLU A 16 -1.69 -12.47 5.92
CA GLU A 16 -1.79 -13.93 5.87
C GLU A 16 -2.53 -14.41 4.62
N SER A 17 -3.65 -13.76 4.28
CA SER A 17 -4.44 -14.08 3.08
C SER A 17 -3.63 -13.88 1.80
N ILE A 18 -2.94 -12.75 1.67
CA ILE A 18 -2.11 -12.43 0.49
C ILE A 18 -0.94 -13.42 0.37
N LYS A 19 -0.27 -13.72 1.49
CA LYS A 19 0.82 -14.71 1.50
C LYS A 19 0.33 -16.13 1.22
N GLY A 20 -0.89 -16.48 1.63
CA GLY A 20 -1.50 -17.78 1.37
C GLY A 20 -1.72 -18.08 -0.12
N VAL A 21 -1.85 -17.03 -0.95
CA VAL A 21 -1.96 -17.13 -2.41
C VAL A 21 -0.58 -17.04 -3.09
N GLY A 22 0.51 -16.92 -2.32
CA GLY A 22 1.89 -16.87 -2.83
C GLY A 22 2.40 -15.47 -3.17
N HIS A 23 1.66 -14.42 -2.82
CA HIS A 23 2.08 -13.03 -3.07
C HIS A 23 2.94 -12.47 -1.93
N GLN A 24 3.84 -11.55 -2.29
CA GLN A 24 4.66 -10.83 -1.32
C GLN A 24 3.97 -9.55 -0.86
N VAL A 25 4.05 -9.27 0.44
CA VAL A 25 3.52 -8.04 1.05
C VAL A 25 4.70 -7.14 1.38
N ILE A 26 4.69 -5.93 0.81
CA ILE A 26 5.69 -4.88 1.05
C ILE A 26 5.06 -3.83 1.96
N PHE A 27 5.70 -3.54 3.08
CA PHE A 27 5.26 -2.48 4.00
C PHE A 27 6.08 -1.22 3.77
N TYR A 28 5.37 -0.11 3.54
CA TYR A 28 5.98 1.21 3.42
C TYR A 28 5.88 1.95 4.76
N PRO A 29 6.84 2.83 5.07
CA PRO A 29 6.72 3.76 6.20
C PRO A 29 5.50 4.67 6.04
N VAL A 30 4.82 4.98 7.15
CA VAL A 30 3.54 5.74 7.16
C VAL A 30 3.68 7.14 6.55
N SER A 31 4.84 7.78 6.68
CA SER A 31 5.07 9.18 6.29
C SER A 31 5.85 9.37 4.99
N HIS A 32 6.03 8.30 4.19
CA HIS A 32 6.88 8.32 2.99
C HIS A 32 6.11 7.88 1.75
N CYS A 33 5.13 8.69 1.34
CA CYS A 33 4.29 8.42 0.17
C CYS A 33 5.10 8.38 -1.14
N GLU A 34 6.23 9.07 -1.19
CA GLU A 34 7.17 9.08 -2.32
C GLU A 34 7.79 7.70 -2.61
N LEU A 35 7.81 6.80 -1.62
CA LEU A 35 8.31 5.44 -1.79
C LEU A 35 7.25 4.50 -2.38
N ASN A 36 5.97 4.90 -2.36
CA ASN A 36 4.88 4.10 -2.89
C ASN A 36 4.83 4.23 -4.42
N PHE A 37 5.20 3.16 -5.12
CA PHE A 37 5.24 3.12 -6.58
C PHE A 37 3.93 3.52 -7.25
N ILE A 38 2.78 3.26 -6.61
CA ILE A 38 1.46 3.60 -7.20
C ILE A 38 1.24 5.12 -7.33
N GLU A 39 1.85 5.93 -6.46
CA GLU A 39 1.71 7.39 -6.49
C GLU A 39 2.28 7.99 -7.78
N TYR A 40 3.36 7.40 -8.31
CA TYR A 40 3.92 7.77 -9.60
C TYR A 40 2.89 7.59 -10.73
N PHE A 41 2.26 6.41 -10.81
CA PHE A 41 1.24 6.13 -11.84
C PHE A 41 0.04 7.04 -11.72
N TRP A 42 -0.43 7.30 -10.49
CA TRP A 42 -1.52 8.22 -10.25
C TRP A 42 -1.16 9.65 -10.67
N GLY A 43 0.06 10.10 -10.42
CA GLY A 43 0.57 11.38 -10.92
C GLY A 43 0.53 11.45 -12.44
N CYS A 44 1.10 10.46 -13.13
CA CYS A 44 1.09 10.38 -14.59
C CYS A 44 -0.35 10.35 -15.15
N ALA A 45 -1.22 9.52 -14.58
CA ALA A 45 -2.62 9.40 -15.00
C ALA A 45 -3.36 10.73 -14.85
N LYS A 46 -3.17 11.45 -13.74
CA LYS A 46 -3.77 12.77 -13.50
C LYS A 46 -3.28 13.82 -14.49
N VAL A 47 -1.99 13.83 -14.82
CA VAL A 47 -1.44 14.73 -15.83
C VAL A 47 -2.03 14.41 -17.20
N TYR A 48 -2.05 13.14 -17.58
CA TYR A 48 -2.60 12.70 -18.85
C TYR A 48 -4.07 13.09 -19.00
N THR A 49 -4.91 12.81 -17.99
CA THR A 49 -6.33 13.17 -18.04
C THR A 49 -6.55 14.67 -18.07
N ARG A 50 -5.78 15.47 -17.33
CA ARG A 50 -5.88 16.94 -17.40
C ARG A 50 -5.57 17.51 -18.79
N VAL A 51 -4.60 16.91 -19.49
CA VAL A 51 -4.20 17.37 -20.83
C VAL A 51 -5.16 16.89 -21.91
N HIS A 52 -5.71 15.68 -21.79
CA HIS A 52 -6.45 15.02 -22.88
C HIS A 52 -7.96 14.95 -22.67
N CYS A 53 -8.44 15.04 -21.43
CA CYS A 53 -9.86 15.06 -21.12
C CYS A 53 -10.29 16.51 -20.85
N LYS A 54 -10.99 17.11 -21.82
CA LYS A 54 -11.71 18.36 -21.60
C LYS A 54 -12.99 18.03 -20.84
N TYR A 55 -13.02 18.34 -19.54
CA TYR A 55 -14.25 18.41 -18.76
C TYR A 55 -14.93 19.76 -18.95
#